data_AF-A0A7R9ZM90-F1
#
_entry.id   AF-A0A7R9ZM90-F1
#
_cell.length_a   1.000
_cell.length_b   1.000
_cell.length_c   1.000
_cell.angle_alpha   90.00
_cell.angle_beta   90.00
_cell.angle_gamma   90.00
#
_symmetry.space_group_name_H-M   'P 1'
#
loop_
_entity.id
_entity.type
_entity.pdbx_description
1 polymer ?
#
loop_
_entity_poly.entity_id
_entity_poly.type
_entity_poly.pdbx_seq_one_letter_code
_entity_poly.pdbx_strand_id
1 'polypeptide(L)'
;MVTSRLNPNTSWSICMGVLLLVLVAGALILGIGDLGGLATYIWGVCVGLCLGWFYCTENLYFSMCLPKGQEAELSGFFVYATQILGWLPPLLFTVLVESGIDQTWGVVITSFGFLAAICLLRCSNPWDEVVAEANHEVVKDEGISVSQHSSDDNDKQKTVSAAMEPSDSAVEAEESA
;
A
#
# COMPACT_ATOMS: atom_id res chain seq x y z
N MET A 1 18.08 10.56 2.77
CA MET A 1 17.47 11.90 2.62
C MET A 1 17.34 12.28 1.14
N VAL A 2 16.44 11.62 0.41
CA VAL A 2 15.99 12.02 -0.94
C VAL A 2 14.47 12.22 -0.97
N THR A 3 13.76 11.72 0.04
CA THR A 3 12.31 11.82 0.25
C THR A 3 11.80 13.21 0.64
N SER A 4 12.66 14.16 1.03
CA SER A 4 12.21 15.51 1.42
C SER A 4 11.93 16.46 0.24
N ARG A 5 12.14 16.01 -1.01
CA ARG A 5 11.95 16.86 -2.21
C ARG A 5 10.92 16.35 -3.20
N LEU A 6 10.35 15.17 -2.98
CA LEU A 6 9.34 14.60 -3.87
C LEU A 6 7.98 14.68 -3.20
N ASN A 7 7.14 15.59 -3.69
CA ASN A 7 5.73 15.64 -3.33
C ASN A 7 5.12 14.26 -3.64
N PRO A 8 4.65 13.49 -2.63
CA PRO A 8 4.14 12.15 -2.84
C PRO A 8 2.91 12.14 -3.76
N ASN A 9 2.15 13.23 -3.77
CA ASN A 9 1.03 13.44 -4.68
C ASN A 9 1.47 13.45 -6.17
N THR A 10 2.64 14.01 -6.46
CA THR A 10 3.21 13.98 -7.83
C THR A 10 3.63 12.56 -8.21
N SER A 11 4.27 11.83 -7.29
CA SER A 11 4.66 10.43 -7.52
C SER A 11 3.44 9.55 -7.79
N TRP A 12 2.39 9.70 -6.99
CA TRP A 12 1.13 8.98 -7.16
C TRP A 12 0.48 9.32 -8.51
N SER A 13 0.38 10.60 -8.87
CA SER A 13 -0.21 11.03 -10.14
C SER A 13 0.55 10.46 -11.35
N ILE A 14 1.89 10.44 -11.29
CA ILE A 14 2.73 9.86 -12.35
C ILE A 14 2.48 8.36 -12.45
N CYS A 15 2.41 7.65 -11.31
CA CYS A 15 2.17 6.22 -11.30
C CYS A 15 0.82 5.86 -11.95
N MET A 16 -0.24 6.58 -11.60
CA MET A 16 -1.56 6.39 -12.22
C MET A 16 -1.55 6.70 -13.73
N GLY A 17 -0.83 7.75 -14.15
CA GLY A 17 -0.67 8.07 -15.56
C GLY A 17 0.11 7.00 -16.34
N VAL A 18 1.16 6.44 -15.75
CA VAL A 18 1.94 5.33 -16.35
C VAL A 18 1.07 4.07 -16.47
N LEU A 19 0.32 3.71 -15.43
CA LEU A 19 -0.61 2.58 -15.49
C LEU A 19 -1.65 2.74 -16.60
N LEU A 20 -2.21 3.94 -16.75
CA LEU A 20 -3.14 4.24 -17.83
C LEU A 20 -2.49 4.07 -19.21
N LEU A 21 -1.29 4.61 -19.40
CA LEU A 21 -0.57 4.47 -20.67
C LEU A 21 -0.26 3.00 -20.98
N VAL A 22 0.15 2.22 -19.98
CA VAL A 22 0.42 0.79 -20.13
C VAL A 22 -0.86 0.02 -20.49
N LEU A 23 -2.01 0.36 -19.89
CA LEU A 23 -3.30 -0.26 -20.25
C LEU A 23 -3.75 0.09 -21.68
N VAL A 24 -3.60 1.35 -22.08
CA VAL A 24 -3.90 1.79 -23.46
C VAL A 24 -2.98 1.10 -24.46
N ALA A 25 -1.69 0.98 -24.16
CA ALA A 25 -0.76 0.21 -24.98
C ALA A 25 -1.18 -1.26 -25.08
N GLY A 26 -1.66 -1.86 -23.98
CA GLY A 26 -2.21 -3.21 -23.96
C GLY A 26 -3.43 -3.38 -24.88
N ALA A 27 -4.35 -2.42 -24.85
CA ALA A 27 -5.52 -2.41 -25.74
C ALA A 27 -5.12 -2.32 -27.22
N LEU A 28 -4.11 -1.51 -27.55
CA LEU A 28 -3.58 -1.42 -28.91
C LEU A 28 -2.87 -2.70 -29.36
N ILE A 29 -2.09 -3.33 -28.47
CA ILE A 29 -1.42 -4.62 -28.74
C ILE A 29 -2.45 -5.71 -29.01
N LEU A 30 -3.53 -5.77 -28.23
CA LEU A 30 -4.65 -6.69 -28.43
C LEU A 30 -5.37 -6.45 -29.76
N GLY A 31 -5.60 -5.18 -30.13
CA GLY A 31 -6.31 -4.83 -31.36
C GLY A 31 -5.54 -5.11 -32.66
N ILE A 32 -4.20 -5.16 -32.61
CA ILE A 32 -3.40 -5.36 -33.84
C ILE A 32 -3.27 -6.84 -34.24
N GLY A 33 -3.63 -7.80 -33.38
CA GLY A 33 -3.81 -9.23 -33.70
C GLY A 33 -2.57 -10.03 -34.16
N ASP A 34 -1.60 -9.37 -34.79
CA ASP A 34 -0.49 -9.96 -35.55
C ASP A 34 0.88 -9.63 -34.91
N LEU A 35 0.92 -8.76 -33.88
CA LEU A 35 2.16 -8.26 -33.28
C LEU A 35 2.90 -9.22 -32.32
N GLY A 36 2.47 -10.48 -32.24
CA GLY A 36 3.25 -11.59 -31.66
C GLY A 36 3.14 -11.76 -30.14
N GLY A 37 3.04 -13.01 -29.69
CA GLY A 37 2.91 -13.36 -28.27
C GLY A 37 4.01 -12.79 -27.37
N LEU A 38 5.22 -12.56 -27.91
CA LEU A 38 6.34 -11.97 -27.17
C LEU A 38 6.04 -10.52 -26.71
N ALA A 39 5.33 -9.72 -27.51
CA ALA A 39 4.94 -8.37 -27.13
C ALA A 39 3.98 -8.38 -25.93
N THR A 40 3.03 -9.32 -25.90
CA THR A 40 2.10 -9.51 -24.77
C THR A 40 2.84 -9.94 -23.50
N TYR A 41 3.86 -10.79 -23.60
CA TYR A 41 4.67 -11.17 -22.44
C TYR A 41 5.47 -9.99 -21.87
N ILE A 42 6.14 -9.21 -22.73
CA ILE A 42 6.86 -8.00 -22.29
C ILE A 42 5.88 -7.01 -21.65
N TRP A 43 4.72 -6.81 -22.27
CA TRP A 43 3.66 -5.97 -21.73
C TRP A 43 3.20 -6.43 -20.35
N GLY A 44 2.96 -7.73 -20.16
CA GLY A 44 2.58 -8.30 -18.86
C GLY A 44 3.62 -8.04 -17.76
N VAL A 45 4.91 -8.13 -18.09
CA VAL A 45 6.00 -7.78 -17.16
C VAL A 45 5.97 -6.28 -16.82
N CYS A 46 5.77 -5.41 -17.81
CA CYS A 46 5.62 -3.97 -17.59
C CYS A 46 4.42 -3.65 -16.69
N VAL A 47 3.27 -4.31 -16.90
CA VAL A 47 2.09 -4.18 -16.04
C VAL A 47 2.42 -4.58 -14.61
N GLY A 48 3.06 -5.73 -14.41
CA GLY A 48 3.45 -6.22 -13.08
C GLY A 48 4.39 -5.26 -12.34
N LEU A 49 5.37 -4.69 -13.03
CA LEU A 49 6.27 -3.68 -12.45
C LEU A 49 5.53 -2.39 -12.06
N CYS A 50 4.62 -1.92 -12.93
CA CYS A 50 3.83 -0.73 -12.63
C CYS A 50 2.87 -0.95 -11.45
N LEU A 51 2.25 -2.13 -11.36
CA LEU A 51 1.41 -2.50 -10.23
C LEU A 51 2.22 -2.61 -8.93
N GLY A 52 3.41 -3.20 -8.97
CA GLY A 52 4.30 -3.25 -7.81
C GLY A 52 4.66 -1.85 -7.29
N TRP A 53 4.98 -0.92 -8.21
CA TRP A 53 5.23 0.48 -7.85
C TRP A 53 3.98 1.16 -7.26
N PHE A 54 2.82 0.91 -7.86
CA PHE A 54 1.55 1.46 -7.43
C PHE A 54 1.23 1.07 -5.98
N TYR A 55 1.26 -0.22 -5.66
CA TYR A 55 0.97 -0.72 -4.31
C TYR A 55 1.96 -0.19 -3.25
N CYS A 56 3.24 -0.09 -3.58
CA CYS A 56 4.22 0.48 -2.65
C CYS A 56 3.94 1.97 -2.39
N THR A 57 3.59 2.73 -3.43
CA THR A 57 3.28 4.17 -3.30
C THR A 57 1.97 4.38 -2.53
N GLU A 58 0.98 3.53 -2.77
CA GLU A 58 -0.32 3.55 -2.10
C GLU A 58 -0.19 3.33 -0.59
N ASN A 59 0.49 2.26 -0.20
CA ASN A 59 0.73 1.98 1.22
C ASN A 59 1.54 3.07 1.92
N LEU A 60 2.53 3.65 1.22
CA LEU A 60 3.32 4.75 1.75
C LEU A 60 2.46 6.00 1.98
N TYR A 61 1.68 6.41 0.99
CA TYR A 61 0.80 7.57 1.09
C TYR A 61 -0.27 7.36 2.17
N PHE A 62 -0.86 6.17 2.24
CA PHE A 62 -1.83 5.81 3.27
C PHE A 62 -1.22 5.94 4.68
N SER A 63 -0.01 5.41 4.89
CA SER A 63 0.69 5.51 6.19
C SER A 63 0.96 6.94 6.65
N MET A 64 1.13 7.89 5.71
CA MET A 64 1.34 9.30 6.01
C MET A 64 0.05 10.09 6.26
N CYS A 65 -1.09 9.56 5.81
CA CYS A 65 -2.40 10.20 5.99
C CYS A 65 -3.12 9.76 7.27
N LEU A 66 -2.64 8.70 7.93
CA LEU A 66 -3.29 8.16 9.13
C LEU A 66 -3.10 9.09 10.33
N PRO A 67 -4.19 9.60 10.93
CA PRO A 67 -4.11 10.30 12.21
C PRO A 67 -3.87 9.30 13.34
N LYS A 68 -3.08 9.72 14.34
CA LYS A 68 -2.78 8.87 15.50
C LYS A 68 -4.03 8.67 16.35
N GLY A 69 -4.31 7.43 16.73
CA GLY A 69 -5.46 7.08 17.57
C GLY A 69 -6.70 6.60 16.80
N GLN A 70 -6.78 6.83 15.48
CA GLN A 70 -7.85 6.30 14.62
C GLN A 70 -7.31 5.43 13.47
N GLU A 71 -6.07 4.98 13.57
CA GLU A 71 -5.38 4.19 12.53
C GLU A 71 -6.15 2.93 12.14
N ALA A 72 -6.73 2.23 13.11
CA ALA A 72 -7.48 0.99 12.89
C ALA A 72 -8.80 1.23 12.13
N GLU A 73 -9.52 2.31 12.45
CA GLU A 73 -10.80 2.64 11.81
C GLU A 73 -10.59 3.05 10.35
N LEU A 74 -9.65 3.97 10.11
CA LEU A 74 -9.39 4.48 8.76
C LEU A 74 -8.75 3.40 7.87
N SER A 75 -7.90 2.54 8.42
CA SER A 75 -7.33 1.39 7.71
C SER A 75 -8.40 0.36 7.35
N GLY A 76 -9.29 0.03 8.29
CA GLY A 76 -10.42 -0.85 8.01
C GLY A 76 -11.33 -0.30 6.91
N PHE A 77 -11.66 0.99 6.97
CA PHE A 77 -12.46 1.66 5.95
C PHE A 77 -11.78 1.68 4.58
N PHE A 78 -10.48 2.01 4.54
CA PHE A 78 -9.69 2.01 3.31
C PHE A 78 -9.66 0.62 2.67
N VAL A 79 -9.35 -0.43 3.44
CA VAL A 79 -9.34 -1.80 2.94
C VAL A 79 -10.73 -2.20 2.44
N TYR A 80 -11.79 -1.88 3.18
CA TYR A 80 -13.16 -2.16 2.75
C TYR A 80 -13.51 -1.50 1.41
N ALA A 81 -13.19 -0.22 1.25
CA ALA A 81 -13.41 0.51 0.00
C ALA A 81 -12.58 -0.07 -1.17
N THR A 82 -11.30 -0.36 -0.93
CA THR A 82 -10.42 -0.95 -1.95
C THR A 82 -10.87 -2.34 -2.37
N GLN A 83 -11.35 -3.16 -1.43
CA GLN A 83 -11.94 -4.46 -1.79
C GLN A 83 -13.16 -4.25 -2.68
N ILE A 84 -14.06 -3.31 -2.35
CA ILE A 84 -15.26 -3.06 -3.15
C ILE A 84 -14.91 -2.57 -4.56
N LEU A 85 -13.93 -1.68 -4.68
CA LEU A 85 -13.49 -1.17 -5.97
C LEU A 85 -12.67 -2.21 -6.74
N GLY A 86 -12.05 -3.18 -6.07
CA GLY A 86 -11.22 -4.20 -6.69
C GLY A 86 -12.00 -5.20 -7.55
N TRP A 87 -13.25 -5.55 -7.18
CA TRP A 87 -14.08 -6.47 -7.99
C TRP A 87 -14.89 -5.77 -9.08
N LEU A 88 -15.00 -4.44 -9.03
CA LEU A 88 -15.81 -3.69 -9.98
C LEU A 88 -15.25 -3.76 -11.42
N PRO A 89 -13.94 -3.55 -11.69
CA PRO A 89 -13.36 -3.71 -13.01
C PRO A 89 -13.53 -5.10 -13.64
N PRO A 90 -13.18 -6.22 -12.97
CA PRO A 90 -13.36 -7.54 -13.56
C PRO A 90 -14.82 -7.89 -13.81
N LEU A 91 -15.74 -7.45 -12.94
CA LEU A 91 -17.18 -7.64 -13.16
C LEU A 91 -17.65 -6.85 -14.38
N LEU A 92 -17.26 -5.58 -14.48
CA LEU A 92 -17.63 -4.73 -15.61
C LEU A 92 -17.08 -5.31 -16.92
N PHE A 93 -15.82 -5.73 -16.94
CA PHE A 93 -15.20 -6.40 -18.08
C PHE A 93 -15.97 -7.67 -18.49
N THR A 94 -16.34 -8.51 -17.52
CA THR A 94 -17.10 -9.74 -17.76
C THR A 94 -18.45 -9.44 -18.41
N VAL A 95 -19.21 -8.49 -17.86
CA VAL A 95 -20.52 -8.09 -18.42
C VAL A 95 -20.39 -7.57 -19.85
N LEU A 96 -19.34 -6.78 -20.15
CA LEU A 96 -19.09 -6.28 -21.50
C LEU A 96 -18.80 -7.42 -22.49
N VAL A 97 -17.91 -8.35 -22.12
CA VAL A 97 -17.56 -9.48 -22.99
C VAL A 97 -18.77 -10.39 -23.22
N GLU A 98 -19.57 -10.68 -22.20
CA GLU A 98 -20.79 -11.48 -22.34
C GLU A 98 -21.86 -10.81 -23.21
N SER A 99 -21.90 -9.48 -23.24
CA SER A 99 -22.80 -8.73 -24.14
C SER A 99 -22.36 -8.75 -25.62
N GLY A 100 -21.26 -9.41 -25.94
CA GLY A 100 -20.72 -9.52 -27.30
C GLY A 100 -19.94 -8.28 -27.76
N ILE A 101 -19.54 -7.41 -26.83
CA ILE A 101 -18.67 -6.27 -27.13
C ILE A 101 -17.23 -6.78 -27.29
N ASP A 102 -16.51 -6.21 -28.27
CA ASP A 102 -15.11 -6.53 -28.52
C ASP A 102 -14.24 -6.27 -27.27
N GLN A 103 -13.35 -7.21 -26.96
CA GLN A 103 -12.49 -7.18 -25.78
C GLN A 103 -11.68 -5.88 -25.66
N THR A 104 -11.34 -5.25 -26.79
CA THR A 104 -10.64 -3.96 -26.85
C THR A 104 -11.39 -2.88 -26.08
N TRP A 105 -12.71 -2.80 -26.24
CA TRP A 105 -13.54 -1.82 -25.53
C TRP A 105 -13.66 -2.14 -24.04
N GLY A 106 -13.59 -3.42 -23.66
CA GLY A 106 -13.50 -3.85 -22.26
C GLY A 106 -12.27 -3.31 -21.52
N VAL A 107 -11.12 -3.26 -22.21
CA VAL A 107 -9.90 -2.67 -21.63
C VAL A 107 -9.99 -1.14 -21.56
N VAL A 108 -10.60 -0.50 -22.57
CA VAL A 108 -10.80 0.96 -22.60
C VAL A 108 -11.70 1.43 -21.45
N ILE A 109 -12.82 0.74 -21.18
CA ILE A 109 -13.71 1.12 -20.07
C ILE A 109 -13.02 0.94 -18.71
N THR A 110 -12.20 -0.10 -18.57
CA THR A 110 -11.40 -0.33 -17.36
C THR A 110 -10.37 0.80 -17.15
N SER A 111 -9.78 1.30 -18.24
CA SER A 111 -8.87 2.45 -18.22
C SER A 111 -9.56 3.75 -17.78
N PHE A 112 -10.86 3.90 -18.05
CA PHE A 112 -11.64 5.04 -17.58
C PHE A 112 -11.76 5.09 -16.05
N GLY A 113 -11.74 3.92 -15.37
CA GLY A 113 -11.66 3.87 -13.91
C GLY A 113 -10.41 4.56 -13.36
N PHE A 114 -9.26 4.38 -14.02
CA PHE A 114 -8.01 5.08 -13.66
C PHE A 114 -8.07 6.58 -13.95
N LEU A 115 -8.76 7.01 -15.02
CA LEU A 115 -9.00 8.45 -15.26
C LEU A 115 -9.87 9.08 -14.17
N ALA A 116 -10.93 8.40 -13.75
CA ALA A 116 -11.77 8.85 -12.65
C ALA A 116 -10.95 8.99 -11.35
N ALA A 117 -10.07 8.03 -11.06
CA ALA A 117 -9.16 8.11 -9.91
C ALA A 117 -8.20 9.31 -9.99
N ILE A 118 -7.61 9.59 -11.16
CA ILE A 118 -6.77 10.78 -11.37
C ILE A 118 -7.59 12.06 -11.16
N CYS A 119 -8.82 12.10 -11.66
CA CYS A 119 -9.71 13.25 -11.49
C CYS A 119 -10.01 13.51 -10.01
N LEU A 120 -10.38 12.46 -9.26
CA LEU A 120 -10.61 12.54 -7.83
C LEU A 120 -9.36 13.00 -7.07
N LEU A 121 -8.17 12.53 -7.47
CA LEU A 121 -6.91 12.96 -6.87
C LEU A 121 -6.63 14.45 -7.10
N ARG A 122 -7.01 14.99 -8.27
CA ARG A 122 -6.90 16.43 -8.57
C ARG A 122 -7.89 17.28 -7.78
N CYS A 123 -9.01 16.70 -7.37
CA CYS A 123 -9.98 17.35 -6.48
C CYS A 123 -9.55 17.32 -5.00
N SER A 124 -8.51 16.57 -4.65
CA SER A 124 -8.02 16.50 -3.27
C SER A 124 -7.28 17.77 -2.86
N ASN A 125 -7.37 18.13 -1.58
CA ASN A 125 -6.67 19.26 -0.99
C ASN A 125 -5.13 19.14 -1.16
N PRO A 126 -4.40 20.28 -1.16
CA PRO A 126 -2.95 20.26 -1.24
C PRO A 126 -2.36 19.38 -0.13
N TRP A 127 -1.34 18.61 -0.50
CA TRP A 127 -0.73 17.59 0.37
C TRP A 127 -0.27 18.15 1.72
N ASP A 128 0.26 19.37 1.73
CA ASP A 128 0.77 20.02 2.95
C ASP A 128 -0.33 20.24 4.00
N GLU A 129 -1.57 20.49 3.56
CA GLU A 129 -2.72 20.67 4.45
C GLU A 129 -3.15 19.34 5.08
N VAL A 130 -3.17 18.26 4.29
CA VAL A 130 -3.50 16.91 4.75
C VAL A 130 -2.50 16.43 5.81
N VAL A 131 -1.20 16.65 5.57
CA VAL A 131 -0.15 16.29 6.53
C VAL A 131 -0.21 17.17 7.78
N ALA A 132 -0.53 18.45 7.64
CA ALA A 132 -0.68 19.34 8.79
C ALA A 132 -1.81 18.87 9.71
N GLU A 133 -2.98 18.53 9.15
CA GLU A 133 -4.14 18.03 9.91
C GLU A 133 -3.84 16.71 10.62
N ALA A 134 -3.25 15.74 9.92
CA ALA A 134 -2.91 14.43 10.50
C ALA A 134 -1.93 14.53 11.69
N ASN A 135 -1.09 15.57 11.73
CA ASN A 135 -0.17 15.82 12.84
C ASN A 135 -0.80 16.67 13.96
N HIS A 136 -1.84 17.44 13.67
CA HIS A 136 -2.40 18.43 14.61
C HIS A 136 -3.25 17.78 15.74
N GLU A 137 -3.85 16.61 15.49
CA GLU A 137 -4.66 15.91 16.49
C GLU A 137 -3.84 15.41 17.68
N VAL A 138 -2.54 15.14 17.49
CA VAL A 138 -1.64 14.67 18.55
C VAL A 138 -1.50 15.68 19.70
N VAL A 139 -1.63 16.98 19.41
CA VAL A 139 -1.36 18.04 20.39
C VAL A 139 -2.59 18.34 21.27
N LYS A 140 -3.79 17.95 20.85
CA LYS A 140 -5.03 18.30 21.57
C LYS A 140 -5.34 17.36 22.74
N ASP A 141 -4.86 16.13 22.72
CA ASP A 141 -5.12 15.13 23.78
C ASP A 141 -4.08 15.09 24.91
N GLU A 142 -2.90 15.71 24.75
CA GLU A 142 -1.93 15.81 25.87
C GLU A 142 -2.39 16.74 27.01
N GLY A 143 -3.54 17.42 26.85
CA GLY A 143 -4.18 18.23 27.90
C GLY A 143 -5.17 17.48 28.80
N ILE A 144 -5.56 16.24 28.48
CA ILE A 144 -6.53 15.46 29.26
C ILE A 144 -5.81 14.27 29.92
N SER A 145 -5.13 14.60 31.02
CA SER A 145 -4.86 13.76 32.19
C SER A 145 -4.77 12.25 31.95
N VAL A 146 -3.56 11.77 31.64
CA VAL A 146 -3.10 10.47 32.15
C VAL A 146 -2.98 10.62 33.67
N SER A 147 -4.10 10.42 34.35
CA SER A 147 -4.08 10.07 35.77
C SER A 147 -3.27 8.80 35.91
N GLN A 148 -2.12 8.93 36.56
CA GLN A 148 -1.27 7.88 37.09
C GLN A 148 -2.09 6.67 37.54
N HIS A 149 -2.03 5.57 36.78
CA HIS A 149 -2.07 4.25 37.38
C HIS A 149 -0.64 3.71 37.40
N SER A 150 0.16 4.37 38.24
CA SER A 150 1.38 3.80 38.80
C SER A 150 0.92 2.77 39.82
N SER A 151 1.02 1.49 39.50
CA SER A 151 0.90 0.41 40.47
C SER A 151 1.94 -0.66 40.13
N ASP A 152 3.11 -0.48 40.72
CA ASP A 152 3.74 -1.50 41.57
C ASP A 152 3.93 -2.92 41.04
N ASP A 153 4.75 -3.12 39.99
CA ASP A 153 5.17 -4.49 39.63
C ASP A 153 6.66 -4.67 39.28
N ASN A 154 7.54 -3.69 39.61
CA ASN A 154 8.97 -3.79 39.29
C ASN A 154 9.88 -4.31 40.42
N ASP A 155 9.35 -4.76 41.56
CA ASP A 155 10.18 -5.15 42.71
C ASP A 155 10.45 -6.66 42.86
N LYS A 156 9.88 -7.53 42.01
CA LYS A 156 10.04 -8.99 42.15
C LYS A 156 11.07 -9.65 41.24
N GLN A 157 11.60 -8.95 40.24
CA GLN A 157 12.49 -9.59 39.26
C GLN A 157 13.99 -9.50 39.59
N LYS A 158 14.39 -8.65 40.54
CA LYS A 158 15.81 -8.46 40.90
C LYS A 158 16.35 -9.48 41.92
N THR A 159 15.49 -10.23 42.60
CA THR A 159 15.89 -11.21 43.64
C THR A 159 16.11 -12.63 43.13
N VAL A 160 15.73 -12.98 41.90
CA VAL A 160 15.89 -14.36 41.37
C VAL A 160 17.20 -14.54 40.59
N SER A 161 17.79 -13.47 40.04
CA SER A 161 19.00 -13.59 39.19
C SER A 161 20.33 -13.70 39.96
N ALA A 162 20.32 -13.67 41.30
CA ALA A 162 21.54 -13.69 42.12
C ALA A 162 21.87 -15.06 42.74
N ALA A 163 21.12 -16.12 42.43
CA ALA A 163 21.25 -17.42 43.10
C ALA A 163 21.72 -18.59 42.21
N MET A 164 22.22 -18.36 41.00
CA MET A 164 22.54 -19.47 40.08
C MET A 164 23.88 -19.32 39.35
N GLU A 165 24.95 -19.44 40.13
CA GLU A 165 26.22 -20.12 39.79
C GLU A 165 26.65 -20.86 41.08
N PRO A 166 27.41 -21.99 41.07
CA PRO A 166 28.32 -22.47 40.01
C PRO A 166 28.33 -24.02 39.82
N SER A 167 29.35 -24.50 39.08
CA SER A 167 29.83 -25.90 38.93
C SER A 167 29.04 -26.75 37.91
N ASP A 168 29.62 -27.53 37.01
CA ASP A 168 30.87 -28.29 36.96
C ASP A 168 31.15 -28.62 35.47
N SER A 169 32.34 -28.41 34.94
CA SER A 169 33.41 -29.41 34.77
C SER A 169 33.08 -30.63 33.87
N ALA A 170 34.01 -30.91 32.95
CA ALA A 170 34.13 -32.09 32.06
C ALA A 170 33.04 -32.20 30.97
N VAL A 171 33.31 -32.48 29.70
CA VAL A 171 33.97 -33.67 29.12
C VAL A 171 34.29 -33.26 27.67
N GLU A 172 35.55 -33.09 27.26
CA GLU A 172 36.42 -34.10 26.61
C GLU A 172 35.79 -34.93 25.49
N ALA A 173 36.54 -35.03 24.39
CA ALA A 173 36.59 -36.12 23.41
C ALA A 173 35.74 -36.09 22.12
N GLU A 174 36.43 -36.54 21.07
CA GLU A 174 36.04 -36.98 19.72
C GLU A 174 35.85 -35.88 18.67
N GLU A 175 36.79 -35.59 17.77
CA GLU A 175 37.67 -36.44 16.92
C GLU A 175 36.90 -37.20 15.81
N SER A 176 37.27 -36.87 14.57
CA SER A 176 37.16 -37.68 13.33
C SER A 176 35.77 -38.06 12.78
N ALA A 177 35.32 -37.34 11.75
CA ALA A 177 34.91 -37.91 10.45
C ALA A 177 34.71 -36.80 9.40
#